data_AF-A0A4Q6FNA0-F1
#
_entry.id   AF-A0A4Q6FNA0-F1
#
_cell.length_a   1.000
_cell.length_b   1.000
_cell.length_c   1.000
_cell.angle_alpha   90.00
_cell.angle_beta   90.00
_cell.angle_gamma   90.00
#
_symmetry.space_group_name_H-M   'P 1'
#
loop_
_entity.id
_entity.type
_entity.pdbx_description
1 polymer ?
#
loop_
_entity_poly.entity_id
_entity_poly.type
_entity_poly.pdbx_seq_one_letter_code
_entity_poly.pdbx_strand_id
1 'polypeptide(L)'
;DRGIVQFEVSHESRDKKLLIDKTLQTDFSLNQTLSLYLLDTLKTMDPYADDFALDLLTMVESILENPDLILRKQLDRLKTIKMAEMKADGVEYDERIAELERMEYPKPNRDFIYDTFNAFAAAHPWVGNENIRPKSIAREMYENFFSFDEYIRDYEQQRAEGLLLRYLTEVYKVLVQTVPEAYRSEEVEAIIDYFGTMIRNIDSSLLDEWEKLRNPAHISREDALAAQEVVEEVDITRDMRAFTVLIRNEVFRFLRAVAAKDDENALSPLEAAKSEEHPDLDIIPWTPASLDNAISPYFIDHRAILTDRQARHPQYCSVTPVQGGKGWKVRQTLTDPDDFNDWQMLFYIDRARSKELNRAVLQLLSIGPIDKDS
;
A
#
# COMPACT_ATOMS: atom_id res chain seq x y z
N ASP A 1 13.52 17.86 -30.96
CA ASP A 1 12.77 16.98 -31.89
C ASP A 1 12.69 15.52 -31.47
N ARG A 2 12.11 15.23 -30.30
CA ARG A 2 11.72 13.86 -29.90
C ARG A 2 10.41 13.92 -29.12
N GLY A 3 9.37 14.43 -29.78
CA GLY A 3 8.01 14.45 -29.25
C GLY A 3 7.34 13.10 -29.49
N ILE A 4 6.57 12.64 -28.50
CA ILE A 4 5.80 11.37 -28.51
C ILE A 4 4.68 11.40 -29.58
N VAL A 5 4.34 12.58 -30.10
CA VAL A 5 3.33 12.79 -31.15
C VAL A 5 3.91 13.70 -32.24
N GLN A 6 3.85 13.24 -33.49
CA GLN A 6 4.20 14.05 -34.67
C GLN A 6 2.96 14.22 -35.57
N PHE A 7 2.80 15.44 -36.11
CA PHE A 7 1.78 15.75 -37.11
C PHE A 7 2.46 15.88 -38.47
N GLU A 8 2.16 14.98 -39.40
CA GLU A 8 2.53 15.15 -40.80
C GLU A 8 1.30 15.63 -41.59
N VAL A 9 1.44 16.77 -42.26
CA VAL A 9 0.39 17.31 -43.12
C VAL A 9 0.60 16.72 -44.51
N SER A 10 -0.28 15.79 -44.91
CA SER A 10 -0.31 15.33 -46.30
C SER A 10 -0.69 16.49 -47.21
N HIS A 11 0.12 16.76 -48.25
CA HIS A 11 -0.17 17.81 -49.22
C HIS A 11 -1.35 17.47 -50.15
N GLU A 12 -1.90 16.25 -50.09
CA GLU A 12 -2.99 15.78 -50.98
C GLU A 12 -4.35 15.64 -50.29
N SER A 13 -4.42 15.65 -48.95
CA SER A 13 -5.70 15.75 -48.22
C SER A 13 -5.51 16.55 -46.94
N ARG A 14 -6.45 17.46 -46.65
CA ARG A 14 -6.45 18.31 -45.44
C ARG A 14 -6.68 17.53 -44.12
N ASP A 15 -6.47 16.22 -44.12
CA ASP A 15 -6.63 15.39 -42.93
C ASP A 15 -5.29 15.23 -42.20
N LYS A 16 -5.26 15.69 -40.95
CA LYS A 16 -4.12 15.50 -40.05
C LYS A 16 -4.11 14.05 -39.57
N LYS A 17 -3.09 13.28 -39.93
CA LYS A 17 -2.85 11.96 -39.34
C LYS A 17 -1.96 12.12 -38.10
N LEU A 18 -2.47 11.62 -36.97
CA LEU A 18 -1.72 11.51 -35.72
C LEU A 18 -0.83 10.26 -35.81
N LEU A 19 0.49 10.42 -35.69
CA LEU A 19 1.41 9.30 -35.53
C LEU A 19 1.86 9.23 -34.08
N ILE A 20 1.49 8.14 -33.40
CA ILE A 20 1.88 7.81 -32.03
C ILE A 20 3.14 6.93 -32.11
N ASP A 21 4.11 7.17 -31.23
CA ASP A 21 5.33 6.37 -31.14
C ASP A 21 5.02 4.88 -30.92
N LYS A 22 5.71 3.99 -31.65
CA LYS A 22 5.43 2.54 -31.71
C LYS A 22 5.81 1.79 -30.43
N THR A 23 6.40 2.48 -29.45
CA THR A 23 6.74 1.94 -28.13
C THR A 23 5.62 2.13 -27.10
N LEU A 24 4.51 2.81 -27.44
CA LEU A 24 3.34 2.87 -26.57
C LEU A 24 2.57 1.53 -26.61
N GLN A 25 2.35 0.93 -25.44
CA GLN A 25 1.51 -0.25 -25.26
C GLN A 25 0.06 0.05 -25.74
N THR A 26 -0.55 -0.94 -26.39
CA THR A 26 -1.76 -0.79 -27.22
C THR A 26 -3.07 -0.53 -26.44
N ASP A 27 -3.06 -0.61 -25.11
CA ASP A 27 -4.26 -0.50 -24.25
C ASP A 27 -4.31 0.84 -23.49
N PHE A 28 -4.44 1.94 -24.24
CA PHE A 28 -4.42 3.31 -23.70
C PHE A 28 -5.84 3.88 -23.54
N SER A 29 -6.38 4.01 -22.31
CA SER A 29 -7.44 5.00 -22.00
C SER A 29 -7.73 5.17 -20.50
N LEU A 30 -7.47 6.38 -19.97
CA LEU A 30 -8.43 7.36 -19.43
C LEU A 30 -7.60 8.62 -19.08
N ASN A 31 -7.94 9.75 -19.69
CA ASN A 31 -7.15 11.00 -19.78
C ASN A 31 -5.82 10.88 -20.55
N GLN A 32 -5.92 10.79 -21.88
CA GLN A 32 -4.76 10.76 -22.80
C GLN A 32 -3.75 11.88 -22.50
N THR A 33 -4.25 13.08 -22.20
CA THR A 33 -3.44 14.26 -21.90
C THR A 33 -2.55 14.10 -20.67
N LEU A 34 -3.15 13.76 -19.52
CA LEU A 34 -2.41 13.66 -18.27
C LEU A 34 -1.50 12.42 -18.26
N SER A 35 -1.88 11.36 -18.98
CA SER A 35 -1.02 10.20 -19.20
C SER A 35 0.23 10.57 -20.01
N LEU A 36 0.11 11.44 -21.03
CA LEU A 36 1.26 11.95 -21.78
C LEU A 36 2.16 12.83 -20.89
N TYR A 37 1.57 13.65 -20.02
CA TYR A 37 2.31 14.43 -19.04
C TYR A 37 3.11 13.52 -18.07
N LEU A 38 2.49 12.44 -17.56
CA LEU A 38 3.17 11.46 -16.73
C LEU A 38 4.40 10.88 -17.44
N LEU A 39 4.20 10.38 -18.67
CA LEU A 39 5.28 9.79 -19.47
C LEU A 39 6.43 10.76 -19.77
N ASP A 40 6.12 12.04 -19.97
CA ASP A 40 7.16 13.04 -20.22
C ASP A 40 7.94 13.37 -18.94
N THR A 41 7.24 13.50 -17.81
CA THR A 41 7.84 13.84 -16.52
C THR A 41 8.66 12.69 -15.94
N LEU A 42 8.28 11.43 -16.18
CA LEU A 42 9.09 10.28 -15.75
C LEU A 42 10.53 10.34 -16.29
N LYS A 43 10.76 10.96 -17.46
CA LYS A 43 12.10 11.11 -18.06
C LYS A 43 12.99 12.09 -17.31
N THR A 44 12.41 12.98 -16.49
CA THR A 44 13.15 14.00 -15.73
C THR A 44 13.40 13.57 -14.29
N MET A 45 12.75 12.49 -13.84
CA MET A 45 12.94 11.91 -12.51
C MET A 45 14.22 11.05 -12.47
N ASP A 46 14.88 11.02 -11.32
CA ASP A 46 16.03 10.14 -11.09
C ASP A 46 15.54 8.75 -10.65
N PRO A 47 15.69 7.70 -11.48
CA PRO A 47 15.23 6.34 -11.13
C PRO A 47 16.03 5.69 -9.99
N TYR A 48 17.16 6.28 -9.59
CA TYR A 48 17.99 5.79 -8.49
C TYR A 48 17.76 6.56 -7.18
N ALA A 49 16.90 7.58 -7.18
CA ALA A 49 16.53 8.28 -5.96
C ALA A 49 15.77 7.34 -5.01
N ASP A 50 16.07 7.44 -3.71
CA ASP A 50 15.45 6.57 -2.72
C ASP A 50 13.93 6.69 -2.78
N ASP A 51 13.36 7.90 -2.82
CA ASP A 51 11.92 8.21 -2.87
C ASP A 51 11.23 7.95 -4.22
N PHE A 52 11.96 7.55 -5.26
CA PHE A 52 11.46 7.44 -6.64
C PHE A 52 10.11 6.69 -6.77
N ALA A 53 9.95 5.54 -6.11
CA ALA A 53 8.74 4.73 -6.23
C ALA A 53 7.49 5.40 -5.64
N LEU A 54 7.65 6.10 -4.50
CA LEU A 54 6.56 6.84 -3.85
C LEU A 54 6.21 8.11 -4.61
N ASP A 55 7.21 8.73 -5.21
CA ASP A 55 7.05 9.92 -6.02
C ASP A 55 6.35 9.59 -7.35
N LEU A 56 6.72 8.46 -7.95
CA LEU A 56 6.02 7.89 -9.10
C LEU A 56 4.56 7.57 -8.75
N LEU A 57 4.30 6.94 -7.60
CA LEU A 57 2.93 6.70 -7.14
C LEU A 57 2.15 8.01 -6.94
N THR A 58 2.78 9.04 -6.38
CA THR A 58 2.19 10.37 -6.23
C THR A 58 1.84 10.99 -7.59
N MET A 59 2.73 10.87 -8.57
CA MET A 59 2.52 11.33 -9.95
C MET A 59 1.35 10.60 -10.61
N VAL A 60 1.25 9.28 -10.41
CA VAL A 60 0.12 8.46 -10.87
C VAL A 60 -1.19 8.94 -10.24
N GLU A 61 -1.23 9.15 -8.93
CA GLU A 61 -2.41 9.68 -8.25
C GLU A 61 -2.81 11.07 -8.77
N SER A 62 -1.81 11.88 -9.12
CA SER A 62 -1.99 13.27 -9.54
C SER A 62 -2.73 13.42 -10.86
N ILE A 63 -2.65 12.42 -11.75
CA ILE A 63 -3.32 12.41 -13.05
C ILE A 63 -4.77 11.90 -12.99
N LEU A 64 -5.19 11.39 -11.84
CA LEU A 64 -6.54 10.86 -11.62
C LEU A 64 -7.46 11.92 -11.01
N GLU A 65 -8.77 11.67 -11.07
CA GLU A 65 -9.77 12.52 -10.42
C GLU A 65 -9.69 12.47 -8.89
N ASN A 66 -10.14 13.53 -8.23
CA ASN A 66 -10.18 13.60 -6.77
C ASN A 66 -11.37 12.82 -6.22
N PRO A 67 -11.15 11.79 -5.38
CA PRO A 67 -12.23 11.25 -4.57
C PRO A 67 -12.46 12.16 -3.35
N ASP A 68 -13.17 13.27 -3.55
CA ASP A 68 -13.28 14.36 -2.56
C ASP A 68 -13.74 13.90 -1.17
N LEU A 69 -14.61 12.88 -1.09
CA LEU A 69 -15.06 12.34 0.20
C LEU A 69 -13.91 11.72 1.00
N ILE A 70 -12.94 11.12 0.31
CA ILE A 70 -11.74 10.53 0.93
C ILE A 70 -10.77 11.62 1.38
N LEU A 71 -10.47 12.56 0.49
CA LEU A 71 -9.57 13.68 0.79
C LEU A 71 -10.07 14.55 1.96
N ARG A 72 -11.39 14.76 2.07
CA ARG A 72 -11.98 15.47 3.21
C ARG A 72 -11.72 14.76 4.54
N LYS A 73 -11.81 13.42 4.57
CA LYS A 73 -11.56 12.65 5.79
C LYS A 73 -10.08 12.65 6.19
N GLN A 74 -9.16 12.57 5.23
CA GLN A 74 -7.73 12.80 5.47
C GLN A 74 -7.50 14.17 6.12
N LEU A 75 -8.10 15.22 5.53
CA LEU A 75 -7.99 16.57 6.06
C LEU A 75 -8.60 16.71 7.46
N ASP A 76 -9.77 16.13 7.72
CA ASP A 76 -10.43 16.16 9.04
C ASP A 76 -9.55 15.49 10.12
N ARG A 77 -8.91 14.36 9.81
CA ARG A 77 -7.96 13.69 10.71
C ARG A 77 -6.77 14.59 11.03
N LEU A 78 -6.16 15.19 10.01
CA LEU A 78 -5.03 16.12 10.19
C LEU A 78 -5.41 17.33 11.03
N LYS A 79 -6.58 17.92 10.77
CA LYS A 79 -7.10 19.04 11.57
C LYS A 79 -7.36 18.64 13.02
N THR A 80 -7.82 17.41 13.25
CA THR A 80 -8.05 16.88 14.60
C THR A 80 -6.74 16.75 15.39
N ILE A 81 -5.70 16.19 14.77
CA ILE A 81 -4.35 16.08 15.36
C ILE A 81 -3.80 17.48 15.64
N LYS A 82 -3.82 18.37 14.65
CA LYS A 82 -3.28 19.73 14.79
C LYS A 82 -4.02 20.55 15.85
N MET A 83 -5.33 20.38 15.97
CA MET A 83 -6.12 21.00 17.04
C MET A 83 -5.68 20.51 18.42
N ALA A 84 -5.36 19.23 18.58
CA ALA A 84 -4.89 18.68 19.85
C ALA A 84 -3.49 19.20 20.22
N GLU A 85 -2.56 19.25 19.25
CA GLU A 85 -1.24 19.85 19.41
C GLU A 85 -1.34 21.32 19.86
N MET A 86 -2.07 22.15 19.12
CA MET A 86 -2.19 23.57 19.44
C MET A 86 -2.91 23.82 20.78
N LYS A 87 -3.79 22.91 21.21
CA LYS A 87 -4.37 22.95 22.56
C LYS A 87 -3.32 22.67 23.63
N ALA A 88 -2.43 21.70 23.40
CA ALA A 88 -1.34 21.38 24.31
C ALA A 88 -0.32 22.53 24.40
N ASP A 89 -0.07 23.20 23.27
CA ASP A 89 0.84 24.35 23.17
C ASP A 89 0.25 25.67 23.70
N GLY A 90 -1.03 25.67 24.10
CA GLY A 90 -1.70 26.84 24.68
C GLY A 90 -2.05 27.94 23.66
N VAL A 91 -2.18 27.61 22.37
CA VAL A 91 -2.52 28.57 21.32
C VAL A 91 -3.95 29.10 21.50
N GLU A 92 -4.14 30.40 21.27
CA GLU A 92 -5.45 31.04 21.39
C GLU A 92 -6.49 30.43 20.44
N TYR A 93 -7.77 30.47 20.83
CA TYR A 93 -8.84 29.80 20.07
C TYR A 93 -8.97 30.33 18.64
N ASP A 94 -9.00 31.65 18.46
CA ASP A 94 -9.18 32.27 17.15
C ASP A 94 -7.99 31.97 16.22
N GLU A 95 -6.77 31.93 16.76
CA GLU A 95 -5.55 31.56 16.03
C GLU A 95 -5.58 30.10 15.59
N ARG A 96 -6.07 29.19 16.46
CA ARG A 96 -6.28 27.79 16.10
C ARG A 96 -7.26 27.64 14.94
N ILE A 97 -8.41 28.32 14.97
CA ILE A 97 -9.40 28.24 13.88
C ILE A 97 -8.81 28.76 12.57
N ALA A 98 -8.14 29.92 12.60
CA ALA A 98 -7.50 30.49 11.42
C ALA A 98 -6.44 29.57 10.80
N GLU A 99 -5.66 28.87 11.63
CA GLU A 99 -4.66 27.91 11.15
C GLU A 99 -5.31 26.67 10.52
N LEU A 100 -6.33 26.10 11.16
CA LEU A 100 -7.06 24.95 10.62
C LEU A 100 -7.78 25.25 9.31
N GLU A 101 -8.24 26.48 9.09
CA GLU A 101 -8.86 26.89 7.81
C GLU A 101 -7.87 26.90 6.64
N ARG A 102 -6.58 27.14 6.89
CA ARG A 102 -5.52 27.14 5.86
C ARG A 102 -5.02 25.75 5.48
N MET A 103 -5.31 24.73 6.30
CA MET A 103 -4.83 23.37 6.05
C MET A 103 -5.50 22.76 4.81
N GLU A 104 -4.69 22.05 4.02
CA GLU A 104 -5.13 21.23 2.90
C GLU A 104 -4.80 19.75 3.17
N TYR A 105 -5.42 18.85 2.41
CA TYR A 105 -5.02 17.43 2.41
C TYR A 105 -3.56 17.27 1.90
N PRO A 106 -2.87 16.17 2.22
CA PRO A 106 -1.48 15.96 1.84
C PRO A 106 -1.28 15.98 0.32
N LYS A 107 -0.27 16.73 -0.13
CA LYS A 107 0.16 16.82 -1.52
C LYS A 107 1.68 16.64 -1.60
N PRO A 108 2.21 15.42 -1.45
CA PRO A 108 3.63 15.17 -1.61
C PRO A 108 4.12 15.67 -2.98
N ASN A 109 5.34 16.21 -3.03
CA ASN A 109 5.95 16.77 -4.24
C ASN A 109 5.11 17.83 -4.97
N ARG A 110 4.23 18.55 -4.25
CA ARG A 110 3.33 19.57 -4.80
C ARG A 110 4.02 20.50 -5.80
N ASP A 111 5.12 21.11 -5.39
CA ASP A 111 5.79 22.15 -6.18
C ASP A 111 6.38 21.55 -7.46
N PHE A 112 7.09 20.42 -7.34
CA PHE A 112 7.61 19.67 -8.49
C PHE A 112 6.51 19.31 -9.49
N ILE A 113 5.37 18.77 -9.01
CA ILE A 113 4.26 18.36 -9.86
C ILE A 113 3.62 19.55 -10.56
N TYR A 114 3.39 20.66 -9.85
CA TYR A 114 2.82 21.85 -10.49
C TYR A 114 3.79 22.51 -11.47
N ASP A 115 5.06 22.60 -11.13
CA ASP A 115 6.07 23.22 -11.99
C ASP A 115 6.25 22.44 -13.30
N THR A 116 6.38 21.12 -13.19
CA THR A 116 6.51 20.25 -14.37
C THR A 116 5.23 20.23 -15.20
N PHE A 117 4.05 20.21 -14.57
CA PHE A 117 2.77 20.30 -15.29
C PHE A 117 2.61 21.64 -16.01
N ASN A 118 2.94 22.76 -15.38
CA ASN A 118 2.85 24.08 -15.98
C ASN A 118 3.81 24.21 -17.18
N ALA A 119 5.04 23.68 -17.06
CA ALA A 119 5.99 23.64 -18.16
C ALA A 119 5.47 22.76 -19.32
N PHE A 120 4.90 21.60 -19.01
CA PHE A 120 4.29 20.71 -20.00
C PHE A 120 3.10 21.38 -20.71
N ALA A 121 2.18 22.01 -19.97
CA ALA A 121 1.01 22.70 -20.52
C ALA A 121 1.41 23.89 -21.40
N ALA A 122 2.44 24.64 -21.02
CA ALA A 122 2.97 25.75 -21.83
C ALA A 122 3.56 25.26 -23.17
N ALA A 123 4.19 24.09 -23.19
CA ALA A 123 4.73 23.48 -24.41
C ALA A 123 3.66 22.79 -25.28
N HIS A 124 2.50 22.46 -24.70
CA HIS A 124 1.47 21.64 -25.34
C HIS A 124 0.08 22.32 -25.30
N PRO A 125 -0.23 23.22 -26.28
CA PRO A 125 -1.47 24.01 -26.25
C PRO A 125 -2.79 23.21 -26.25
N TRP A 126 -2.74 21.93 -26.62
CA TRP A 126 -3.89 21.01 -26.61
C TRP A 126 -4.27 20.54 -25.20
N VAL A 127 -3.44 20.80 -24.17
CA VAL A 127 -3.77 20.53 -22.76
C VAL A 127 -5.01 21.31 -22.32
N GLY A 128 -5.23 22.49 -22.89
CA GLY A 128 -6.45 23.26 -22.71
C GLY A 128 -6.69 23.63 -21.24
N ASN A 129 -7.84 23.21 -20.71
CA ASN A 129 -8.28 23.49 -19.34
C ASN A 129 -8.05 22.32 -18.38
N GLU A 130 -7.34 21.27 -18.80
CA GLU A 130 -7.01 20.16 -17.90
C GLU A 130 -6.10 20.65 -16.77
N ASN A 131 -6.25 20.08 -15.58
CA ASN A 131 -5.47 20.48 -14.42
C ASN A 131 -4.89 19.27 -13.70
N ILE A 132 -3.73 19.42 -13.07
CA ILE A 132 -3.13 18.36 -12.27
C ILE A 132 -3.65 18.43 -10.84
N ARG A 133 -3.85 17.26 -10.22
CA ARG A 133 -4.52 17.13 -8.92
C ARG A 133 -3.62 16.36 -7.93
N PRO A 134 -2.50 16.93 -7.45
CA PRO A 134 -1.65 16.24 -6.47
C PRO A 134 -2.45 15.80 -5.25
N LYS A 135 -2.24 14.56 -4.80
CA LYS A 135 -2.88 13.96 -3.62
C LYS A 135 -2.08 12.74 -3.15
N SER A 136 -2.43 12.19 -2.00
CA SER A 136 -1.75 11.03 -1.40
C SER A 136 -2.73 10.15 -0.62
N ILE A 137 -3.53 9.38 -1.33
CA ILE A 137 -4.41 8.35 -0.77
C ILE A 137 -3.75 6.98 -0.93
N ALA A 138 -3.41 6.60 -2.16
CA ALA A 138 -2.73 5.35 -2.43
C ALA A 138 -1.33 5.37 -1.80
N ARG A 139 -0.60 6.49 -1.92
CA ARG A 139 0.66 6.67 -1.23
C ARG A 139 0.53 6.55 0.28
N GLU A 140 -0.46 7.17 0.91
CA GLU A 140 -0.68 7.00 2.36
C GLU A 140 -0.95 5.52 2.68
N MET A 141 -1.82 4.85 1.91
CA MET A 141 -2.11 3.43 2.10
C MET A 141 -0.87 2.56 1.94
N TYR A 142 0.02 2.87 1.01
CA TYR A 142 1.24 2.10 0.80
C TYR A 142 2.31 2.42 1.84
N GLU A 143 2.60 3.70 2.13
CA GLU A 143 3.56 4.12 3.16
C GLU A 143 3.17 3.58 4.54
N ASN A 144 1.87 3.52 4.83
CA ASN A 144 1.36 3.01 6.08
C ASN A 144 0.98 1.52 6.06
N PHE A 145 0.98 0.91 4.88
CA PHE A 145 0.59 -0.49 4.62
C PHE A 145 -0.80 -0.84 5.13
N PHE A 146 -1.73 0.08 4.95
CA PHE A 146 -3.12 -0.10 5.32
C PHE A 146 -3.79 -1.15 4.45
N SER A 147 -4.37 -2.18 5.07
CA SER A 147 -5.38 -2.96 4.38
C SER A 147 -6.57 -2.08 3.99
N PHE A 148 -7.37 -2.54 3.03
CA PHE A 148 -8.55 -1.81 2.60
C PHE A 148 -9.54 -1.57 3.75
N ASP A 149 -9.80 -2.62 4.53
CA ASP A 149 -10.70 -2.56 5.69
C ASP A 149 -10.17 -1.66 6.80
N GLU A 150 -8.86 -1.69 7.07
CA GLU A 150 -8.22 -0.77 8.02
C GLU A 150 -8.41 0.67 7.58
N TYR A 151 -8.16 0.99 6.32
CA TYR A 151 -8.29 2.35 5.83
C TYR A 151 -9.73 2.86 5.94
N ILE A 152 -10.71 2.01 5.60
CA ILE A 152 -12.13 2.33 5.75
C ILE A 152 -12.52 2.52 7.22
N ARG A 153 -12.04 1.64 8.11
CA ARG A 153 -12.32 1.69 9.55
C ARG A 153 -11.70 2.92 10.20
N ASP A 154 -10.43 3.19 9.96
CA ASP A 154 -9.66 4.26 10.57
C ASP A 154 -10.20 5.65 10.19
N TYR A 155 -10.76 5.80 8.99
CA TYR A 155 -11.42 7.03 8.54
C TYR A 155 -12.95 7.06 8.78
N GLU A 156 -13.50 6.01 9.40
CA GLU A 156 -14.93 5.82 9.64
C GLU A 156 -15.78 5.99 8.35
N GLN A 157 -15.33 5.36 7.27
CA GLN A 157 -15.79 5.59 5.90
C GLN A 157 -16.67 4.46 5.33
N GLN A 158 -17.60 3.93 6.12
CA GLN A 158 -18.47 2.83 5.68
C GLN A 158 -19.29 3.12 4.40
N ARG A 159 -19.45 4.39 4.01
CA ARG A 159 -20.16 4.80 2.78
C ARG A 159 -19.26 5.13 1.59
N ALA A 160 -17.94 5.07 1.77
CA ALA A 160 -16.95 5.42 0.74
C ALA A 160 -16.18 4.21 0.20
N GLU A 161 -16.50 3.00 0.65
CA GLU A 161 -15.88 1.75 0.22
C GLU A 161 -15.82 1.60 -1.31
N GLY A 162 -16.97 1.65 -1.99
CA GLY A 162 -16.99 1.56 -3.45
C GLY A 162 -16.27 2.71 -4.16
N LEU A 163 -16.21 3.90 -3.54
CA LEU A 163 -15.44 5.02 -4.07
C LEU A 163 -13.94 4.77 -3.95
N LEU A 164 -13.47 4.25 -2.81
CA LEU A 164 -12.08 3.90 -2.57
C LEU A 164 -11.66 2.77 -3.52
N LEU A 165 -12.45 1.70 -3.63
CA LEU A 165 -12.14 0.57 -4.51
C LEU A 165 -12.01 1.02 -5.97
N ARG A 166 -12.95 1.85 -6.44
CA ARG A 166 -12.88 2.42 -7.80
C ARG A 166 -11.61 3.24 -7.99
N TYR A 167 -11.29 4.11 -7.03
CA TYR A 167 -10.11 4.95 -7.08
C TYR A 167 -8.80 4.13 -7.09
N LEU A 168 -8.65 3.15 -6.19
CA LEU A 168 -7.48 2.28 -6.15
C LEU A 168 -7.35 1.42 -7.41
N THR A 169 -8.48 1.00 -7.99
CA THR A 169 -8.50 0.30 -9.28
C THR A 169 -8.00 1.19 -10.41
N GLU A 170 -8.35 2.48 -10.42
CA GLU A 170 -7.83 3.46 -11.38
C GLU A 170 -6.30 3.66 -11.19
N VAL A 171 -5.83 3.80 -9.95
CA VAL A 171 -4.38 3.87 -9.62
C VAL A 171 -3.65 2.63 -10.14
N TYR A 172 -4.14 1.43 -9.82
CA TYR A 172 -3.54 0.18 -10.26
C TYR A 172 -3.50 0.06 -11.79
N LYS A 173 -4.57 0.45 -12.49
CA LYS A 173 -4.59 0.45 -13.96
C LYS A 173 -3.56 1.38 -14.55
N VAL A 174 -3.40 2.60 -14.03
CA VAL A 174 -2.38 3.53 -14.51
C VAL A 174 -0.97 2.96 -14.29
N LEU A 175 -0.69 2.40 -13.11
CA LEU A 175 0.59 1.74 -12.82
C LEU A 175 0.90 0.63 -13.84
N VAL A 176 -0.06 -0.24 -14.12
CA VAL A 176 0.16 -1.41 -14.99
C VAL A 176 0.13 -1.07 -16.48
N GLN A 177 -0.66 -0.08 -16.91
CA GLN A 177 -0.90 0.19 -18.33
C GLN A 177 -0.15 1.43 -18.85
N THR A 178 0.17 2.39 -17.98
CA THR A 178 0.78 3.66 -18.40
C THR A 178 2.25 3.75 -18.02
N VAL A 179 2.64 3.26 -16.83
CA VAL A 179 4.04 3.35 -16.38
C VAL A 179 4.90 2.35 -17.17
N PRO A 180 5.93 2.80 -17.92
CA PRO A 180 6.78 1.88 -18.69
C PRO A 180 7.62 0.98 -17.79
N GLU A 181 7.89 -0.26 -18.22
CA GLU A 181 8.70 -1.24 -17.48
C GLU A 181 10.09 -0.71 -17.09
N ALA A 182 10.69 0.16 -17.90
CA ALA A 182 11.99 0.78 -17.60
C ALA A 182 11.98 1.66 -16.32
N TYR A 183 10.81 2.11 -15.88
CA TYR A 183 10.62 2.88 -14.64
C TYR A 183 10.00 2.03 -13.52
N ARG A 184 9.79 0.73 -13.73
CA ARG A 184 9.29 -0.18 -12.69
C ARG A 184 10.47 -0.82 -11.97
N SER A 185 11.03 -0.07 -11.03
CA SER A 185 12.01 -0.63 -10.08
C SER A 185 11.36 -1.72 -9.23
N GLU A 186 12.16 -2.50 -8.50
CA GLU A 186 11.66 -3.55 -7.60
C GLU A 186 10.61 -3.01 -6.61
N GLU A 187 10.81 -1.79 -6.10
CA GLU A 187 9.85 -1.14 -5.20
C GLU A 187 8.55 -0.74 -5.92
N VAL A 188 8.62 -0.28 -7.18
CA VAL A 188 7.42 0.02 -7.97
C VAL A 188 6.63 -1.26 -8.28
N GLU A 189 7.31 -2.36 -8.57
CA GLU A 189 6.65 -3.66 -8.72
C GLU A 189 6.01 -4.11 -7.40
N ALA A 190 6.65 -3.86 -6.25
CA ALA A 190 6.04 -4.11 -4.95
C ALA A 190 4.77 -3.28 -4.70
N ILE A 191 4.72 -2.02 -5.16
CA ILE A 191 3.51 -1.17 -5.14
C ILE A 191 2.41 -1.78 -6.04
N ILE A 192 2.77 -2.23 -7.24
CA ILE A 192 1.83 -2.87 -8.18
C ILE A 192 1.25 -4.14 -7.56
N ASP A 193 2.09 -5.01 -6.99
CA ASP A 193 1.69 -6.24 -6.33
C ASP A 193 0.80 -5.97 -5.12
N TYR A 194 1.11 -4.93 -4.34
CA TYR A 194 0.33 -4.50 -3.19
C TYR A 194 -1.11 -4.16 -3.57
N PHE A 195 -1.31 -3.23 -4.51
CA PHE A 195 -2.65 -2.83 -4.94
C PHE A 195 -3.35 -3.92 -5.73
N GLY A 196 -2.62 -4.66 -6.58
CA GLY A 196 -3.19 -5.76 -7.35
C GLY A 196 -3.71 -6.88 -6.45
N THR A 197 -2.98 -7.23 -5.38
CA THR A 197 -3.42 -8.23 -4.41
C THR A 197 -4.60 -7.74 -3.59
N MET A 198 -4.56 -6.48 -3.14
CA MET A 198 -5.67 -5.86 -2.41
C MET A 198 -6.97 -5.89 -3.21
N ILE A 199 -6.94 -5.45 -4.47
CA ILE A 199 -8.13 -5.40 -5.34
C ILE A 199 -8.67 -6.81 -5.60
N ARG A 200 -7.81 -7.78 -5.92
CA ARG A 200 -8.23 -9.18 -6.14
C ARG A 200 -8.95 -9.78 -4.93
N ASN A 201 -8.42 -9.54 -3.73
CA ASN A 201 -9.01 -10.04 -2.49
C ASN A 201 -10.40 -9.45 -2.23
N ILE A 202 -10.59 -8.16 -2.52
CA ILE A 202 -11.89 -7.48 -2.37
C ILE A 202 -12.88 -7.96 -3.44
N ASP A 203 -12.45 -8.10 -4.70
CA ASP A 203 -13.32 -8.61 -5.76
C ASP A 203 -13.81 -10.03 -5.43
N SER A 204 -12.96 -10.89 -4.85
CA SER A 204 -13.40 -12.21 -4.36
C SER A 204 -14.40 -12.12 -3.21
N SER A 205 -14.19 -11.24 -2.22
CA SER A 205 -15.12 -11.12 -1.09
C SER A 205 -16.45 -10.48 -1.51
N LEU A 206 -16.44 -9.47 -2.37
CA LEU A 206 -17.64 -8.85 -2.92
C LEU A 206 -18.42 -9.83 -3.81
N LEU A 207 -17.73 -10.68 -4.59
CA LEU A 207 -18.35 -11.77 -5.34
C LEU A 207 -18.99 -12.79 -4.38
N ASP A 208 -18.29 -13.22 -3.33
CA ASP A 208 -18.82 -14.14 -2.32
C ASP A 208 -20.05 -13.57 -1.60
N GLU A 209 -20.04 -12.26 -1.28
CA GLU A 209 -21.17 -11.56 -0.66
C GLU A 209 -22.34 -11.39 -1.63
N TRP A 210 -22.08 -11.06 -2.90
CA TRP A 210 -23.10 -11.04 -3.93
C TRP A 210 -23.73 -12.42 -4.17
N GLU A 211 -22.95 -13.50 -4.14
CA GLU A 211 -23.44 -14.86 -4.26
C GLU A 211 -24.29 -15.29 -3.05
N LYS A 212 -23.87 -14.93 -1.83
CA LYS A 212 -24.66 -15.13 -0.59
C LYS A 212 -25.99 -14.38 -0.63
N LEU A 213 -26.02 -13.18 -1.21
CA LEU A 213 -27.23 -12.40 -1.40
C LEU A 213 -28.13 -12.94 -2.51
N ARG A 214 -27.56 -13.62 -3.54
CA ARG A 214 -28.34 -14.13 -4.68
C ARG A 214 -29.04 -15.46 -4.40
N ASN A 215 -28.62 -16.27 -3.41
CA ASN A 215 -29.25 -17.56 -3.14
C ASN A 215 -29.16 -18.07 -1.68
N PRO A 216 -30.07 -17.66 -0.78
CA PRO A 216 -30.21 -18.30 0.53
C PRO A 216 -30.86 -19.71 0.48
N ALA A 217 -31.55 -20.07 -0.62
CA ALA A 217 -32.19 -21.39 -0.78
C ALA A 217 -32.65 -21.69 -2.23
N HIS A 218 -31.75 -21.85 -3.21
CA HIS A 218 -32.04 -22.62 -4.43
C HIS A 218 -30.77 -22.94 -5.22
N ILE A 219 -30.32 -24.20 -5.23
CA ILE A 219 -29.35 -24.68 -6.22
C ILE A 219 -30.03 -25.82 -6.97
N SER A 220 -30.32 -25.58 -8.26
CA SER A 220 -30.66 -26.67 -9.18
C SER A 220 -29.41 -27.50 -9.44
N ARG A 221 -29.56 -28.82 -9.40
CA ARG A 221 -28.47 -29.81 -9.45
C ARG A 221 -27.61 -29.74 -10.73
N GLU A 222 -28.09 -29.07 -11.77
CA GLU A 222 -27.40 -28.89 -13.05
C GLU A 222 -26.43 -27.68 -13.06
N ASP A 223 -26.72 -26.62 -12.28
CA ASP A 223 -25.79 -25.48 -12.12
C ASP A 223 -24.61 -25.82 -11.19
N ALA A 224 -24.82 -26.76 -10.27
CA ALA A 224 -23.78 -27.26 -9.34
C ALA A 224 -22.65 -28.05 -10.04
N LEU A 225 -22.92 -28.62 -11.22
CA LEU A 225 -21.95 -29.38 -12.00
C LEU A 225 -21.11 -28.49 -12.93
N ALA A 226 -21.67 -27.37 -13.42
CA ALA A 226 -20.93 -26.39 -14.23
C ALA A 226 -20.09 -25.42 -13.37
N ALA A 227 -20.54 -25.13 -12.14
CA ALA A 227 -19.82 -24.27 -11.19
C ALA A 227 -18.64 -24.97 -10.48
N GLN A 228 -18.54 -26.30 -10.56
CA GLN A 228 -17.48 -27.06 -9.89
C GLN A 228 -16.12 -27.01 -10.61
N GLU A 229 -16.04 -26.55 -11.87
CA GLU A 229 -14.81 -26.61 -12.66
C GLU A 229 -13.97 -25.32 -12.71
N VAL A 230 -14.43 -24.16 -12.20
CA VAL A 230 -13.59 -22.93 -12.15
C VAL A 230 -13.88 -22.07 -10.91
N VAL A 231 -13.69 -22.63 -9.72
CA VAL A 231 -13.28 -21.84 -8.55
C VAL A 231 -12.22 -22.67 -7.82
N GLU A 232 -11.02 -22.78 -8.39
CA GLU A 232 -9.87 -22.98 -7.51
C GLU A 232 -9.78 -21.70 -6.69
N GLU A 233 -10.22 -21.72 -5.43
CA GLU A 233 -9.82 -20.72 -4.43
C GLU A 233 -8.33 -20.45 -4.64
N VAL A 234 -7.99 -19.22 -5.05
CA VAL A 234 -6.61 -18.85 -5.38
C VAL A 234 -5.83 -18.98 -4.08
N ASP A 235 -5.09 -20.08 -3.97
CA ASP A 235 -4.27 -20.37 -2.80
C ASP A 235 -3.13 -19.35 -2.76
N ILE A 236 -3.29 -18.30 -1.95
CA ILE A 236 -2.33 -17.21 -1.79
C ILE A 236 -0.94 -17.70 -1.37
N THR A 237 -0.84 -18.92 -0.83
CA THR A 237 0.43 -19.52 -0.41
C THR A 237 1.18 -20.19 -1.58
N ARG A 238 0.59 -20.29 -2.77
CA ARG A 238 1.24 -20.82 -3.99
C ARG A 238 2.20 -19.81 -4.62
N ASP A 239 1.80 -18.53 -4.69
CA ASP A 239 2.68 -17.46 -5.18
C ASP A 239 3.53 -16.93 -4.03
N MET A 240 4.73 -17.49 -3.89
CA MET A 240 5.64 -17.12 -2.81
C MET A 240 6.08 -15.65 -2.84
N ARG A 241 6.08 -14.99 -4.00
CA ARG A 241 6.46 -13.56 -4.07
C ARG A 241 5.35 -12.71 -3.47
N ALA A 242 4.13 -12.89 -3.97
CA ALA A 242 2.96 -12.19 -3.44
C ALA A 242 2.72 -12.51 -1.95
N PHE A 243 2.89 -13.77 -1.54
CA PHE A 243 2.72 -14.16 -0.14
C PHE A 243 3.78 -13.54 0.78
N THR A 244 5.03 -13.41 0.31
CA THR A 244 6.09 -12.73 1.07
C THR A 244 5.73 -11.26 1.30
N VAL A 245 5.12 -10.58 0.33
CA VAL A 245 4.61 -9.21 0.52
C VAL A 245 3.56 -9.17 1.63
N LEU A 246 2.60 -10.10 1.64
CA LEU A 246 1.59 -10.20 2.70
C LEU A 246 2.20 -10.43 4.08
N ILE A 247 3.16 -11.36 4.19
CA ILE A 247 3.89 -11.64 5.43
C ILE A 247 4.57 -10.38 5.95
N ARG A 248 5.32 -9.69 5.09
CA ARG A 248 6.06 -8.47 5.47
C ARG A 248 5.11 -7.35 5.90
N ASN A 249 3.94 -7.23 5.28
CA ASN A 249 2.93 -6.24 5.66
C ASN A 249 2.41 -6.48 7.08
N GLU A 250 2.03 -7.73 7.40
CA GLU A 250 1.52 -8.07 8.73
C GLU A 250 2.60 -7.95 9.82
N VAL A 251 3.83 -8.38 9.53
CA VAL A 251 4.96 -8.21 10.47
C VAL A 251 5.21 -6.73 10.76
N PHE A 252 5.13 -5.88 9.74
CA PHE A 252 5.36 -4.46 9.92
C PHE A 252 4.20 -3.76 10.63
N ARG A 253 2.95 -4.17 10.36
CA ARG A 253 1.79 -3.71 11.11
C ARG A 253 1.95 -3.99 12.60
N PHE A 254 2.40 -5.20 12.95
CA PHE A 254 2.75 -5.55 14.32
C PHE A 254 3.84 -4.62 14.88
N LEU A 255 4.92 -4.44 14.13
CA LEU A 255 6.05 -3.58 14.53
C LEU A 255 5.62 -2.13 14.80
N ARG A 256 4.73 -1.55 13.98
CA ARG A 256 4.20 -0.20 14.15
C ARG A 256 3.40 -0.05 15.43
N ALA A 257 2.56 -1.02 15.75
CA ALA A 257 1.81 -1.01 17.00
C ALA A 257 2.74 -1.09 18.22
N VAL A 258 3.77 -1.94 18.17
CA VAL A 258 4.81 -2.00 19.22
C VAL A 258 5.58 -0.69 19.34
N ALA A 259 5.99 -0.09 18.21
CA ALA A 259 6.69 1.20 18.20
C ALA A 259 5.82 2.33 18.79
N ALA A 260 4.51 2.27 18.59
CA ALA A 260 3.52 3.19 19.17
C ALA A 260 3.17 2.87 20.63
N LYS A 261 3.73 1.80 21.22
CA LYS A 261 3.39 1.28 22.56
C LYS A 261 1.91 0.92 22.70
N ASP A 262 1.33 0.41 21.61
CA ASP A 262 -0.06 -0.02 21.52
C ASP A 262 -0.12 -1.55 21.47
N ASP A 263 0.16 -2.17 22.62
CA ASP A 263 0.28 -3.62 22.73
C ASP A 263 -1.04 -4.35 22.43
N GLU A 264 -2.18 -3.71 22.71
CA GLU A 264 -3.50 -4.25 22.39
C GLU A 264 -3.69 -4.37 20.88
N ASN A 265 -3.40 -3.30 20.12
CA ASN A 265 -3.47 -3.34 18.67
C ASN A 265 -2.39 -4.22 18.05
N ALA A 266 -1.22 -4.34 18.68
CA ALA A 266 -0.16 -5.25 18.22
C ALA A 266 -0.62 -6.71 18.29
N LEU A 267 -1.29 -7.10 19.37
CA LEU A 267 -1.71 -8.49 19.59
C LEU A 267 -3.05 -8.83 18.91
N SER A 268 -3.93 -7.86 18.67
CA SER A 268 -5.24 -8.05 18.03
C SER A 268 -5.23 -8.87 16.73
N PRO A 269 -4.31 -8.64 15.76
CA PRO A 269 -4.30 -9.38 14.50
C PRO A 269 -3.63 -10.75 14.59
N LEU A 270 -2.86 -11.02 15.66
CA LEU A 270 -2.19 -12.29 15.87
C LEU A 270 -3.21 -13.35 16.27
N GLU A 271 -3.12 -14.53 15.67
CA GLU A 271 -3.93 -15.64 16.15
C GLU A 271 -3.37 -16.18 17.47
N ALA A 272 -4.29 -16.62 18.34
CA ALA A 272 -3.91 -17.26 19.58
C ALA A 272 -3.02 -18.48 19.30
N ALA A 273 -1.85 -18.46 19.93
CA ALA A 273 -0.90 -19.56 20.02
C ALA A 273 -1.60 -20.89 20.36
N LYS A 274 -1.70 -21.81 19.40
CA LYS A 274 -2.09 -23.20 19.66
C LYS A 274 -0.85 -24.09 19.66
N SER A 275 -0.19 -24.16 20.81
CA SER A 275 1.03 -24.97 21.00
C SER A 275 0.85 -26.45 20.62
N GLU A 276 -0.38 -26.98 20.69
CA GLU A 276 -0.70 -28.37 20.31
C GLU A 276 -0.53 -28.68 18.81
N GLU A 277 -0.66 -27.68 17.93
CA GLU A 277 -0.60 -27.89 16.47
C GLU A 277 0.85 -27.91 15.93
N HIS A 278 1.80 -27.31 16.66
CA HIS A 278 3.21 -27.20 16.28
C HIS A 278 4.16 -27.42 17.48
N PRO A 279 4.32 -28.67 17.96
CA PRO A 279 5.10 -28.98 19.17
C PRO A 279 6.60 -28.69 19.05
N ASP A 280 7.11 -28.52 17.82
CA ASP A 280 8.52 -28.20 17.53
C ASP A 280 8.81 -26.69 17.62
N LEU A 281 7.80 -25.87 17.90
CA LEU A 281 7.91 -24.42 18.01
C LEU A 281 7.53 -23.99 19.43
N ASP A 282 8.39 -23.19 20.06
CA ASP A 282 8.14 -22.58 21.37
C ASP A 282 7.12 -21.42 21.26
N ILE A 283 5.91 -21.74 20.81
CA ILE A 283 4.82 -20.78 20.63
C ILE A 283 4.12 -20.58 21.99
N ILE A 284 4.36 -19.41 22.59
CA ILE A 284 3.78 -19.03 23.89
C ILE A 284 2.62 -18.05 23.64
N PRO A 285 1.50 -18.13 24.39
CA PRO A 285 0.46 -17.12 24.34
C PRO A 285 0.98 -15.75 24.80
N TRP A 286 0.85 -14.74 23.94
CA TRP A 286 1.22 -13.37 24.27
C TRP A 286 0.05 -12.60 24.87
N THR A 287 0.35 -11.80 25.89
CA THR A 287 -0.55 -10.82 26.50
C THR A 287 0.07 -9.44 26.38
N PRO A 288 -0.69 -8.34 26.45
CA PRO A 288 -0.12 -6.99 26.43
C PRO A 288 1.00 -6.82 27.47
N ALA A 289 0.78 -7.32 28.69
CA ALA A 289 1.80 -7.28 29.74
C ALA A 289 3.05 -8.10 29.43
N SER A 290 2.93 -9.27 28.80
CA SER A 290 4.12 -10.09 28.46
C SER A 290 4.88 -9.51 27.26
N LEU A 291 4.18 -8.86 26.32
CA LEU A 291 4.76 -8.13 25.21
C LEU A 291 5.55 -6.92 25.70
N ASP A 292 4.94 -6.07 26.54
CA ASP A 292 5.58 -4.90 27.16
C ASP A 292 6.84 -5.30 27.95
N ASN A 293 6.75 -6.36 28.77
CA ASN A 293 7.90 -6.87 29.52
C ASN A 293 9.04 -7.38 28.62
N ALA A 294 8.72 -8.00 27.48
CA ALA A 294 9.72 -8.53 26.56
C ALA A 294 10.44 -7.44 25.76
N ILE A 295 9.72 -6.38 25.35
CA ILE A 295 10.30 -5.26 24.59
C ILE A 295 10.90 -4.17 25.50
N SER A 296 10.48 -4.06 26.77
CA SER A 296 10.98 -3.05 27.71
C SER A 296 12.51 -2.93 27.78
N PRO A 297 13.30 -4.03 27.80
CA PRO A 297 14.76 -3.92 27.83
C PRO A 297 15.36 -3.23 26.60
N TYR A 298 14.72 -3.32 25.43
CA TYR A 298 15.15 -2.59 24.22
C TYR A 298 15.16 -1.08 24.48
N PHE A 299 14.12 -0.55 25.11
CA PHE A 299 13.98 0.89 25.35
C PHE A 299 14.90 1.45 26.46
N ILE A 300 15.71 0.59 27.11
CA ILE A 300 16.76 1.03 28.03
C ILE A 300 17.93 1.65 27.25
N ASP A 301 18.35 0.97 26.18
CA ASP A 301 19.54 1.32 25.40
C ASP A 301 19.18 1.97 24.05
N HIS A 302 17.97 1.74 23.53
CA HIS A 302 17.50 2.26 22.24
C HIS A 302 16.38 3.29 22.40
N ARG A 303 16.46 4.39 21.65
CA ARG A 303 15.53 5.53 21.79
C ARG A 303 14.17 5.29 21.18
N ALA A 304 14.12 4.60 20.04
CA ALA A 304 12.91 4.35 19.29
C ALA A 304 13.08 3.12 18.40
N ILE A 305 11.96 2.54 17.98
CA ILE A 305 11.91 1.60 16.86
C ILE A 305 11.54 2.42 15.63
N LEU A 306 12.41 2.43 14.62
CA LEU A 306 12.09 3.04 13.34
C LEU A 306 11.08 2.19 12.59
N THR A 307 10.08 2.86 12.03
CA THR A 307 9.02 2.26 11.21
C THR A 307 8.80 3.08 9.93
N ASP A 308 9.86 3.72 9.48
CA ASP A 308 9.89 4.42 8.20
C ASP A 308 10.14 3.45 7.04
N ARG A 309 10.31 4.00 5.84
CA ARG A 309 10.58 3.21 4.64
C ARG A 309 11.86 2.38 4.75
N GLN A 310 12.93 2.93 5.33
CA GLN A 310 14.21 2.23 5.43
C GLN A 310 14.12 1.03 6.37
N ALA A 311 13.35 1.16 7.46
CA ALA A 311 13.05 0.05 8.38
C ALA A 311 12.40 -1.17 7.69
N ARG A 312 11.73 -0.97 6.54
CA ARG A 312 11.11 -2.02 5.73
C ARG A 312 12.01 -2.62 4.66
N HIS A 313 13.27 -2.20 4.57
CA HIS A 313 14.16 -2.72 3.54
C HIS A 313 14.22 -4.27 3.61
N PRO A 314 14.26 -4.99 2.46
CA PRO A 314 14.33 -6.46 2.42
C PRO A 314 15.41 -7.06 3.31
N GLN A 315 16.54 -6.37 3.49
CA GLN A 315 17.64 -6.82 4.34
C GLN A 315 17.26 -7.04 5.81
N TYR A 316 16.27 -6.32 6.34
CA TYR A 316 15.87 -6.43 7.75
C TYR A 316 14.82 -7.51 7.99
N CYS A 317 14.31 -8.16 6.94
CA CYS A 317 13.26 -9.16 7.08
C CYS A 317 13.53 -10.38 6.20
N SER A 318 13.81 -11.50 6.87
CA SER A 318 14.11 -12.80 6.26
C SER A 318 12.93 -13.73 6.45
N VAL A 319 12.41 -14.30 5.36
CA VAL A 319 11.37 -15.33 5.36
C VAL A 319 11.97 -16.65 4.93
N THR A 320 11.90 -17.66 5.80
CA THR A 320 12.51 -18.98 5.57
C THR A 320 11.47 -20.10 5.72
N PRO A 321 11.40 -21.08 4.80
CA PRO A 321 10.45 -22.17 4.92
C PRO A 321 10.82 -23.09 6.08
N VAL A 322 9.82 -23.55 6.83
CA VAL A 322 10.00 -24.58 7.87
C VAL A 322 10.04 -25.96 7.23
N GLN A 323 10.83 -26.87 7.82
CA GLN A 323 10.87 -28.26 7.37
C GLN A 323 9.47 -28.89 7.41
N GLY A 324 9.14 -29.67 6.37
CA GLY A 324 7.82 -30.27 6.21
C GLY A 324 6.77 -29.35 5.56
N GLY A 325 7.12 -28.12 5.17
CA GLY A 325 6.27 -27.26 4.32
C GLY A 325 5.00 -26.75 5.00
N LYS A 326 4.95 -26.80 6.34
CA LYS A 326 3.81 -26.39 7.17
C LYS A 326 3.68 -24.87 7.33
N GLY A 327 4.73 -24.12 7.00
CA GLY A 327 4.77 -22.68 7.23
C GLY A 327 6.14 -22.08 6.98
N TRP A 328 6.31 -20.84 7.45
CA TRP A 328 7.55 -20.08 7.34
C TRP A 328 7.95 -19.49 8.69
N LYS A 329 9.25 -19.37 8.92
CA LYS A 329 9.82 -18.56 10.00
C LYS A 329 10.21 -17.20 9.43
N VAL A 330 9.79 -16.15 10.11
CA VAL A 330 10.15 -14.77 9.76
C VAL A 330 11.06 -14.23 10.84
N ARG A 331 12.18 -13.67 10.44
CA ARG A 331 13.08 -12.90 11.29
C ARG A 331 12.99 -11.44 10.87
N GLN A 332 12.49 -10.59 11.75
CA GLN A 332 12.43 -9.14 11.56
C GLN A 332 13.45 -8.48 12.50
N THR A 333 14.43 -7.81 11.93
CA THR A 333 15.38 -6.97 12.68
C THR A 333 14.69 -5.66 13.07
N LEU A 334 14.87 -5.24 14.32
CA LEU A 334 14.41 -3.93 14.78
C LEU A 334 15.42 -2.90 14.33
N THR A 335 14.95 -1.84 13.67
CA THR A 335 15.81 -0.73 13.28
C THR A 335 15.67 0.43 14.25
N ASP A 336 16.77 1.12 14.50
CA ASP A 336 16.83 2.20 15.48
C ASP A 336 17.59 3.42 14.94
N PRO A 337 17.36 4.64 15.49
CA PRO A 337 17.99 5.86 15.00
C PRO A 337 19.52 5.90 15.07
N ASP A 338 20.11 5.03 15.88
CA ASP A 338 21.55 4.96 16.12
C ASP A 338 22.21 3.79 15.33
N ASP A 339 21.44 3.13 14.46
CA ASP A 339 21.85 2.05 13.55
C ASP A 339 22.47 0.82 14.26
N PHE A 340 22.18 0.60 15.54
CA PHE A 340 22.66 -0.59 16.25
C PHE A 340 22.05 -1.87 15.65
N ASN A 341 20.75 -1.85 15.35
CA ASN A 341 20.00 -2.90 14.66
C ASN A 341 20.26 -4.30 15.25
N ASP A 342 20.40 -4.41 16.57
CA ASP A 342 20.90 -5.58 17.29
C ASP A 342 19.80 -6.37 18.02
N TRP A 343 18.54 -6.01 17.78
CA TRP A 343 17.35 -6.74 18.24
C TRP A 343 16.55 -7.32 17.08
N GLN A 344 15.79 -8.37 17.37
CA GLN A 344 14.90 -9.01 16.42
C GLN A 344 13.59 -9.49 17.05
N MET A 345 12.59 -9.64 16.19
CA MET A 345 11.36 -10.37 16.46
C MET A 345 11.30 -11.61 15.55
N LEU A 346 10.92 -12.74 16.12
CA LEU A 346 10.74 -13.99 15.40
C LEU A 346 9.26 -14.32 15.31
N PHE A 347 8.79 -14.64 14.11
CA PHE A 347 7.40 -15.04 13.86
C PHE A 347 7.35 -16.40 13.17
N TYR A 348 6.26 -17.11 13.39
CA TYR A 348 5.84 -18.25 12.59
C TYR A 348 4.61 -17.86 11.75
N ILE A 349 4.61 -18.29 10.49
CA ILE A 349 3.50 -18.11 9.56
C ILE A 349 2.87 -19.48 9.32
N ASP A 350 1.63 -19.67 9.74
CA ASP A 350 0.91 -20.92 9.53
C ASP A 350 0.35 -20.97 8.11
N ARG A 351 0.82 -21.92 7.30
CA ARG A 351 0.39 -22.04 5.90
C ARG A 351 -1.07 -22.46 5.76
N ALA A 352 -1.49 -23.47 6.52
CA ALA A 352 -2.84 -24.03 6.40
C ALA A 352 -3.88 -22.99 6.79
N ARG A 353 -3.60 -22.26 7.87
CA ARG A 353 -4.47 -21.20 8.37
C ARG A 353 -4.44 -19.97 7.49
N SER A 354 -3.28 -19.60 6.96
CA SER A 354 -3.17 -18.49 6.00
C SER A 354 -3.98 -18.76 4.73
N LYS A 355 -3.98 -20.01 4.28
CA LYS A 355 -4.83 -20.44 3.16
C LYS A 355 -6.32 -20.34 3.51
N GLU A 356 -6.72 -20.84 4.67
CA GLU A 356 -8.12 -20.84 5.11
C GLU A 356 -8.67 -19.41 5.27
N LEU A 357 -7.88 -18.50 5.82
CA LEU A 357 -8.30 -17.11 6.09
C LEU A 357 -7.95 -16.13 4.97
N ASN A 358 -7.32 -16.60 3.90
CA ASN A 358 -6.87 -15.80 2.78
C ASN A 358 -6.04 -14.54 3.20
N ARG A 359 -5.21 -14.68 4.23
CA ARG A 359 -4.27 -13.64 4.72
C ARG A 359 -3.04 -14.28 5.35
N ALA A 360 -1.94 -13.56 5.55
CA ALA A 360 -0.81 -14.09 6.30
C ALA A 360 -1.17 -14.18 7.80
N VAL A 361 -1.14 -15.39 8.36
CA VAL A 361 -1.49 -15.63 9.77
C VAL A 361 -0.22 -15.77 10.59
N LEU A 362 0.02 -14.79 11.46
CA LEU A 362 1.25 -14.66 12.24
C LEU A 362 1.05 -15.16 13.66
N GLN A 363 2.09 -15.81 14.17
CA GLN A 363 2.29 -16.12 15.57
C GLN A 363 3.65 -15.58 16.00
N LEU A 364 3.67 -14.72 17.02
CA LEU A 364 4.92 -14.22 17.59
C LEU A 364 5.60 -15.33 18.41
N LEU A 365 6.85 -15.62 18.12
CA LEU A 365 7.66 -16.63 18.82
C LEU A 365 8.48 -15.97 19.94
N SER A 366 9.24 -14.93 19.60
CA SER A 366 10.11 -14.25 20.56
C SER A 366 10.47 -12.84 20.13
N ILE A 367 10.90 -12.05 21.10
CA ILE A 367 11.48 -10.72 20.95
C ILE A 367 12.75 -10.71 21.79
N GLY A 368 13.86 -10.23 21.24
CA GLY A 368 15.12 -10.16 21.98
C GLY A 368 16.30 -9.73 21.13
N PRO A 369 17.50 -9.67 21.74
CA PRO A 369 18.73 -9.38 21.01
C PRO A 369 19.01 -10.45 19.93
N ILE A 370 19.70 -10.05 18.87
CA ILE A 370 20.18 -10.96 17.83
C ILE A 370 21.33 -11.77 18.39
N ASP A 371 21.15 -13.09 18.47
CA ASP A 371 22.23 -14.01 18.81
C ASP A 371 23.32 -13.94 17.73
N LYS A 372 24.50 -13.40 18.08
CA LYS A 372 25.65 -13.25 17.18
C LYS A 372 26.32 -14.59 16.79
N ASP A 373 25.85 -15.72 17.32
CA ASP A 373 26.46 -17.05 17.19
C ASP A 373 25.62 -18.06 16.38
N SER A 374 24.73 -17.61 15.46
CA SER A 374 23.94 -18.52 14.61
C SER A 374 24.11 -18.32 13.11
#